data_AF-A0A926ZPR8-F1
#
_entry.id   AF-A0A926ZPR8-F1
#
_cell.length_a   1.000
_cell.length_b   1.000
_cell.length_c   1.000
_cell.angle_alpha   90.00
_cell.angle_beta   90.00
_cell.angle_gamma   90.00
#
_symmetry.space_group_name_H-M   'P 1'
#
loop_
_entity.id
_entity.type
_entity.pdbx_description
1 polymer ?
#
loop_
_entity_poly.entity_id
_entity_poly.type
_entity_poly.pdbx_seq_one_letter_code
_entity_poly.pdbx_strand_id
1 'polypeptide(L)'
;MVMFDLLLKNQLSAPKKVKFKNEIFARVQGRNLKDLNDEIDFYKTELLPYFIKLSQHNPVFSVTEQLRLLVGVWTPIWSTISFHESLPQRIQEQSFQIFQQDGYCGSVARYIIGKEPDSQNFQSRLPAYDFMLIQKYEVQNGRWYLHNIDRFQAFENREIPLTLESVYNWFNNKINTKVRLNTPKLNLTKALQLENLEANHANELKKTSLVTSQVFEHLYIDNDLRLVKTQTDASHLPSYTIAVKRQ
;
A
#
# COMPACT_ATOMS: atom_id res chain seq x y z
N MET A 1 -27.99 14.87 -11.89
CA MET A 1 -27.06 16.02 -12.03
C MET A 1 -27.55 17.18 -11.13
N VAL A 2 -27.50 17.00 -9.80
CA VAL A 2 -27.90 18.04 -8.81
C VAL A 2 -27.05 17.93 -7.53
N MET A 3 -26.49 16.75 -7.21
CA MET A 3 -25.66 16.55 -6.01
C MET A 3 -24.21 17.08 -6.16
N PHE A 4 -23.73 17.31 -7.38
CA PHE A 4 -22.35 17.73 -7.67
C PHE A 4 -22.13 19.25 -7.50
N ASP A 5 -23.15 20.07 -7.77
CA ASP A 5 -23.01 21.54 -7.74
C ASP A 5 -23.05 22.15 -6.33
N LEU A 6 -23.47 21.38 -5.32
CA LEU A 6 -23.50 21.82 -3.92
C LEU A 6 -22.15 21.67 -3.19
N LEU A 7 -21.11 21.12 -3.84
CA LEU A 7 -19.77 20.93 -3.26
C LEU A 7 -18.79 22.10 -3.53
N LEU A 8 -19.26 23.16 -4.18
CA LEU A 8 -18.47 24.34 -4.53
C LEU A 8 -18.68 25.49 -3.54
N LYS A 9 -18.00 25.44 -2.39
CA LYS A 9 -17.60 26.64 -1.62
C LYS A 9 -16.39 26.35 -0.73
N ASN A 10 -15.34 27.15 -0.92
CA ASN A 10 -14.02 27.02 -0.30
C ASN A 10 -14.03 27.30 1.20
N GLN A 11 -13.13 26.60 1.90
CA GLN A 11 -12.97 26.43 3.35
C GLN A 11 -13.76 25.26 3.95
N LEU A 12 -12.99 24.21 4.23
CA LEU A 12 -13.39 22.95 4.82
C LEU A 12 -13.11 23.02 6.32
N SER A 13 -14.13 23.30 7.13
CA SER A 13 -14.03 23.25 8.59
C SER A 13 -13.70 21.83 9.06
N ALA A 14 -13.15 21.66 10.27
CA ALA A 14 -12.83 20.33 10.82
C ALA A 14 -14.02 19.34 10.74
N PRO A 15 -15.28 19.73 11.03
CA PRO A 15 -16.44 18.86 10.82
C PRO A 15 -16.64 18.41 9.36
N LYS A 16 -16.39 19.30 8.39
CA LYS A 16 -16.49 18.95 6.97
C LYS A 16 -15.36 17.99 6.56
N LYS A 17 -14.15 18.11 7.12
CA LYS A 17 -13.04 17.17 6.83
C LYS A 17 -13.40 15.76 7.31
N VAL A 18 -13.90 15.63 8.53
CA VAL A 18 -14.39 14.37 9.09
C VAL A 18 -15.49 13.78 8.20
N LYS A 19 -16.43 14.60 7.73
CA LYS A 19 -17.48 14.16 6.80
C LYS A 19 -16.89 13.54 5.53
N PHE A 20 -15.93 14.18 4.88
CA PHE A 20 -15.31 13.64 3.66
C PHE A 20 -14.52 12.36 3.90
N LYS A 21 -13.82 12.23 5.03
CA LYS A 21 -13.17 10.97 5.41
C LYS A 21 -14.18 9.83 5.57
N ASN A 22 -15.27 10.09 6.28
CA ASN A 22 -16.33 9.10 6.49
C ASN A 22 -17.01 8.71 5.18
N GLU A 23 -17.21 9.65 4.25
CA GLU A 23 -17.73 9.36 2.91
C GLU A 23 -16.77 8.49 2.10
N ILE A 24 -15.46 8.76 2.13
CA ILE A 24 -14.47 7.87 1.51
C ILE A 24 -14.54 6.47 2.11
N PHE A 25 -14.53 6.36 3.44
CA PHE A 25 -14.61 5.07 4.13
C PHE A 25 -15.86 4.29 3.75
N ALA A 26 -17.03 4.94 3.74
CA ALA A 26 -18.28 4.31 3.34
C ALA A 26 -18.26 3.82 1.88
N ARG A 27 -17.56 4.52 0.98
CA ARG A 27 -17.46 4.13 -0.44
C ARG A 27 -16.54 2.95 -0.69
N VAL A 28 -15.45 2.84 0.07
CA VAL A 28 -14.46 1.76 -0.11
C VAL A 28 -14.77 0.52 0.72
N GLN A 29 -15.61 0.64 1.75
CA GLN A 29 -15.98 -0.47 2.62
C GLN A 29 -16.62 -1.60 1.82
N GLY A 30 -16.07 -2.81 1.95
CA GLY A 30 -16.60 -4.02 1.31
C GLY A 30 -16.39 -4.08 -0.21
N ARG A 31 -15.66 -3.13 -0.81
CA ARG A 31 -15.27 -3.20 -2.22
C ARG A 31 -14.03 -4.06 -2.37
N ASN A 32 -14.17 -5.11 -3.17
CA ASN A 32 -13.09 -5.96 -3.63
C ASN A 32 -13.32 -6.21 -5.13
N LEU A 33 -13.08 -5.19 -5.96
CA LEU A 33 -13.25 -5.35 -7.40
C LEU A 33 -12.11 -6.21 -7.92
N LYS A 34 -12.46 -7.17 -8.77
CA LYS A 34 -11.51 -8.14 -9.31
C LYS A 34 -10.78 -7.63 -10.56
N ASP A 35 -11.31 -6.59 -11.21
CA ASP A 35 -10.77 -6.02 -12.45
C ASP A 35 -10.15 -4.64 -12.23
N LEU A 36 -8.99 -4.44 -12.85
CA LEU A 36 -8.24 -3.19 -12.75
C LEU A 36 -8.97 -2.00 -13.40
N ASN A 37 -9.62 -2.20 -14.54
CA ASN A 37 -10.33 -1.12 -15.22
C ASN A 37 -11.52 -0.64 -14.38
N ASP A 38 -12.21 -1.57 -13.71
CA ASP A 38 -13.30 -1.22 -12.79
C ASP A 38 -12.79 -0.38 -11.61
N GLU A 39 -11.62 -0.70 -11.05
CA GLU A 39 -11.00 0.10 -9.98
C GLU A 39 -10.58 1.50 -10.46
N ILE A 40 -10.03 1.58 -11.68
CA ILE A 40 -9.65 2.86 -12.30
C ILE A 40 -10.90 3.72 -12.56
N ASP A 41 -11.97 3.13 -13.05
CA ASP A 41 -13.21 3.86 -13.35
C ASP A 41 -13.93 4.26 -12.06
N PHE A 42 -13.95 3.41 -11.04
CA PHE A 42 -14.40 3.76 -9.70
C PHE A 42 -13.60 4.93 -9.13
N TYR A 43 -12.27 4.92 -9.25
CA TYR A 43 -11.45 6.07 -8.86
C TYR A 43 -11.89 7.35 -9.56
N LYS A 44 -11.96 7.33 -10.90
CA LYS A 44 -12.27 8.52 -11.70
C LYS A 44 -13.66 9.08 -11.41
N THR A 45 -14.65 8.20 -11.21
CA THR A 45 -16.07 8.58 -11.11
C THR A 45 -16.51 8.86 -9.68
N GLU A 46 -16.02 8.10 -8.70
CA GLU A 46 -16.50 8.18 -7.32
C GLU A 46 -15.48 8.79 -6.35
N LEU A 47 -14.18 8.53 -6.49
CA LEU A 47 -13.18 8.94 -5.48
C LEU A 47 -12.40 10.22 -5.83
N LEU A 48 -12.14 10.47 -7.11
CA LEU A 48 -11.34 11.60 -7.57
C LEU A 48 -11.79 12.96 -7.02
N PRO A 49 -13.10 13.29 -6.94
CA PRO A 49 -13.55 14.54 -6.32
C PRO A 49 -13.12 14.69 -4.86
N TYR A 50 -13.12 13.59 -4.10
CA TYR A 50 -12.68 13.57 -2.71
C TYR A 50 -11.16 13.69 -2.58
N PHE A 51 -10.41 13.04 -3.46
CA PHE A 51 -8.96 13.18 -3.54
C PHE A 51 -8.55 14.63 -3.80
N ILE A 52 -9.18 15.28 -4.78
CA ILE A 52 -8.93 16.70 -5.09
C ILE A 52 -9.26 17.58 -3.88
N LYS A 53 -10.44 17.40 -3.27
CA LYS A 53 -10.88 18.20 -2.12
C LYS A 53 -9.97 18.02 -0.90
N LEU A 54 -9.65 16.79 -0.53
CA LEU A 54 -8.76 16.55 0.60
C LEU A 54 -7.35 17.06 0.29
N SER A 55 -6.84 16.89 -0.93
CA SER A 55 -5.53 17.42 -1.31
C SER A 55 -5.43 18.95 -1.18
N GLN A 56 -6.46 19.68 -1.62
CA GLN A 56 -6.54 21.14 -1.43
C GLN A 56 -6.58 21.57 0.04
N HIS A 57 -6.98 20.66 0.94
CA HIS A 57 -7.14 20.90 2.38
C HIS A 57 -6.19 20.06 3.22
N ASN A 58 -5.10 19.56 2.60
CA ASN A 58 -4.05 18.83 3.26
C ASN A 58 -3.52 19.69 4.43
N PRO A 59 -3.55 19.19 5.68
CA PRO A 59 -3.06 19.98 6.81
C PRO A 59 -1.56 20.26 6.72
N VAL A 60 -0.82 19.49 5.91
CA VAL A 60 0.63 19.58 5.83
C VAL A 60 1.10 19.49 4.37
N PHE A 61 1.60 20.61 3.85
CA PHE A 61 2.11 20.70 2.47
C PHE A 61 3.61 20.42 2.37
N SER A 62 4.36 20.70 3.45
CA SER A 62 5.80 20.45 3.46
C SER A 62 6.08 18.96 3.57
N VAL A 63 6.79 18.41 2.59
CA VAL A 63 7.26 17.02 2.55
C VAL A 63 7.98 16.63 3.85
N THR A 64 8.80 17.53 4.40
CA THR A 64 9.52 17.30 5.66
C THR A 64 8.58 17.21 6.86
N GLU A 65 7.51 17.99 6.88
CA GLU A 65 6.52 17.93 7.96
C GLU A 65 5.64 16.67 7.84
N GLN A 66 5.34 16.24 6.61
CA GLN A 66 4.60 14.99 6.36
C GLN A 66 5.35 13.77 6.91
N LEU A 67 6.69 13.78 6.93
CA LEU A 67 7.51 12.71 7.49
C LEU A 67 7.16 12.41 8.96
N ARG A 68 6.80 13.44 9.74
CA ARG A 68 6.40 13.26 11.15
C ARG A 68 5.08 12.50 11.29
N LEU A 69 4.16 12.72 10.35
CA LEU A 69 2.87 12.02 10.32
C LEU A 69 3.01 10.61 9.77
N LEU A 70 3.96 10.40 8.85
CA LEU A 70 4.16 9.14 8.12
C LEU A 70 4.62 7.98 9.02
N VAL A 71 5.52 8.22 9.98
CA VAL A 71 6.09 7.17 10.83
C VAL A 71 5.00 6.39 11.55
N GLY A 72 5.10 5.06 11.54
CA GLY A 72 4.12 4.13 12.10
C GLY A 72 3.68 3.08 11.09
N VAL A 73 2.61 2.35 11.42
CA VAL A 73 2.05 1.31 10.54
C VAL A 73 0.71 1.76 9.98
N TRP A 74 0.50 1.43 8.71
CA TRP A 74 -0.69 1.81 7.96
C TRP A 74 -1.28 0.58 7.29
N THR A 75 -2.60 0.51 7.20
CA THR A 75 -3.27 -0.49 6.37
C THR A 75 -3.88 0.18 5.14
N PRO A 76 -3.51 -0.25 3.92
CA PRO A 76 -4.22 0.16 2.72
C PRO A 76 -5.62 -0.45 2.72
N ILE A 77 -6.64 0.41 2.72
CA ILE A 77 -8.05 -0.01 2.68
C ILE A 77 -8.66 0.06 1.29
N TRP A 78 -7.90 0.58 0.32
CA TRP A 78 -8.25 0.61 -1.09
C TRP A 78 -7.03 1.06 -1.92
N SER A 79 -6.88 0.53 -3.13
CA SER A 79 -5.90 1.03 -4.09
C SER A 79 -6.25 0.64 -5.53
N THR A 80 -5.84 1.46 -6.50
CA THR A 80 -6.04 1.14 -7.92
C THR A 80 -5.07 0.08 -8.42
N ILE A 81 -3.80 0.14 -7.99
CA ILE A 81 -2.72 -0.77 -8.42
C ILE A 81 -1.63 -0.80 -7.33
N SER A 82 -1.77 -1.59 -6.26
CA SER A 82 -0.60 -1.79 -5.40
C SER A 82 0.23 -2.96 -5.92
N PHE A 83 1.55 -2.90 -5.71
CA PHE A 83 2.50 -4.00 -5.98
C PHE A 83 2.02 -5.34 -5.39
N HIS A 84 1.25 -5.26 -4.31
CA HIS A 84 0.68 -6.41 -3.63
C HIS A 84 -0.73 -6.77 -4.14
N GLU A 85 -1.51 -5.85 -4.69
CA GLU A 85 -2.83 -6.14 -5.29
C GLU A 85 -2.73 -6.79 -6.66
N SER A 86 -1.59 -6.70 -7.34
CA SER A 86 -1.39 -7.44 -8.60
C SER A 86 -1.31 -8.96 -8.41
N LEU A 87 -1.21 -9.44 -7.17
CA LEU A 87 -1.21 -10.86 -6.87
C LEU A 87 -2.63 -11.32 -6.46
N PRO A 88 -3.15 -12.39 -7.08
CA PRO A 88 -4.48 -12.88 -6.76
C PRO A 88 -4.54 -13.37 -5.31
N GLN A 89 -5.73 -13.32 -4.71
CA GLN A 89 -6.02 -13.87 -3.38
C GLN A 89 -5.29 -13.21 -2.21
N ARG A 90 -4.92 -11.94 -2.36
CA ARG A 90 -4.48 -11.11 -1.25
C ARG A 90 -5.57 -10.99 -0.19
N ILE A 91 -5.18 -11.10 1.08
CA ILE A 91 -6.05 -10.75 2.21
C ILE A 91 -5.82 -9.27 2.54
N GLN A 92 -6.80 -8.44 2.22
CA GLN A 92 -6.68 -6.98 2.34
C GLN A 92 -6.45 -6.52 3.78
N GLU A 93 -7.16 -7.13 4.74
CA GLU A 93 -7.06 -6.82 6.17
C GLU A 93 -5.70 -7.22 6.75
N GLN A 94 -5.00 -8.15 6.10
CA GLN A 94 -3.67 -8.63 6.45
C GLN A 94 -2.60 -8.01 5.53
N SER A 95 -2.77 -6.72 5.24
CA SER A 95 -1.83 -5.93 4.49
C SER A 95 -1.44 -4.65 5.23
N PHE A 96 -0.16 -4.35 5.20
CA PHE A 96 0.46 -3.34 6.05
C PHE A 96 1.54 -2.58 5.30
N GLN A 97 1.71 -1.31 5.63
CA GLN A 97 2.84 -0.49 5.24
C GLN A 97 3.45 0.12 6.50
N ILE A 98 4.68 -0.24 6.80
CA ILE A 98 5.44 0.20 7.97
C ILE A 98 6.41 1.30 7.52
N PHE A 99 6.47 2.41 8.24
CA PHE A 99 7.44 3.48 8.00
C PHE A 99 8.22 3.76 9.29
N GLN A 100 9.56 3.75 9.19
CA GLN A 100 10.46 4.03 10.29
C GLN A 100 11.21 5.35 10.10
N GLN A 101 11.48 6.03 11.20
CA GLN A 101 12.10 7.35 11.22
C GLN A 101 13.49 7.40 10.54
N ASP A 102 14.19 6.28 10.45
CA ASP A 102 15.50 6.16 9.82
C ASP A 102 15.45 6.02 8.28
N GLY A 103 14.26 6.14 7.69
CA GLY A 103 14.07 6.17 6.24
C GLY A 103 13.77 4.81 5.61
N TYR A 104 13.59 3.75 6.42
CA TYR A 104 13.16 2.46 5.89
C TYR A 104 11.64 2.30 5.98
N CYS A 105 11.07 1.67 4.97
CA CYS A 105 9.68 1.24 4.99
C CYS A 105 9.51 -0.18 4.45
N GLY A 106 8.43 -0.83 4.86
CA GLY A 106 8.09 -2.19 4.44
C GLY A 106 6.64 -2.24 4.00
N SER A 107 6.39 -2.70 2.78
CA SER A 107 5.05 -3.12 2.35
C SER A 107 4.92 -4.62 2.54
N VAL A 108 3.88 -5.05 3.25
CA VAL A 108 3.64 -6.45 3.61
C VAL A 108 2.23 -6.84 3.23
N ALA A 109 2.04 -8.02 2.66
CA ALA A 109 0.73 -8.59 2.40
C ALA A 109 0.76 -10.11 2.48
N ARG A 110 -0.36 -10.67 2.95
CA ARG A 110 -0.63 -12.12 2.91
C ARG A 110 -1.44 -12.52 1.68
N TYR A 111 -1.12 -13.69 1.15
CA TYR A 111 -1.79 -14.33 0.03
C TYR A 111 -2.17 -15.76 0.37
N ILE A 112 -3.34 -16.16 -0.10
CA ILE A 112 -3.80 -17.54 -0.01
C ILE A 112 -3.31 -18.31 -1.24
N ILE A 113 -3.00 -19.59 -1.05
CA ILE A 113 -2.67 -20.50 -2.14
C ILE A 113 -3.85 -21.44 -2.40
N GLY A 114 -4.21 -21.61 -3.67
CA GLY A 114 -5.20 -22.61 -4.13
C GLY A 114 -6.53 -22.00 -4.58
N LYS A 115 -7.37 -22.77 -5.26
CA LYS A 115 -8.71 -22.33 -5.69
C LYS A 115 -9.60 -22.18 -4.46
N GLU A 116 -10.39 -21.10 -4.33
CA GLU A 116 -11.49 -21.08 -3.36
C GLU A 116 -12.41 -22.27 -3.64
N PRO A 117 -12.55 -23.25 -2.73
CA PRO A 117 -13.57 -24.27 -2.89
C PRO A 117 -14.89 -23.65 -2.46
N ASP A 118 -15.97 -23.92 -3.18
CA ASP A 118 -17.37 -23.62 -2.81
C ASP A 118 -17.83 -24.33 -1.50
N SER A 119 -16.90 -24.83 -0.67
CA SER A 119 -17.20 -25.55 0.57
C SER A 119 -16.34 -25.06 1.74
N GLN A 120 -17.03 -24.69 2.82
CA GLN A 120 -16.46 -24.10 4.04
C GLN A 120 -15.61 -25.08 4.88
N ASN A 121 -15.52 -26.37 4.51
CA ASN A 121 -15.09 -27.43 5.44
C ASN A 121 -13.67 -28.00 5.22
N PHE A 122 -12.87 -27.48 4.29
CA PHE A 122 -11.51 -28.00 4.03
C PHE A 122 -10.40 -26.93 3.94
N GLN A 123 -10.63 -25.73 4.48
CA GLN A 123 -9.67 -24.61 4.39
C GLN A 123 -8.54 -24.64 5.43
N SER A 124 -8.59 -25.55 6.42
CA SER A 124 -7.74 -25.55 7.63
C SER A 124 -6.29 -26.02 7.46
N ARG A 125 -5.86 -26.39 6.25
CA ARG A 125 -4.47 -26.81 5.97
C ARG A 125 -3.86 -26.18 4.73
N LEU A 126 -4.55 -25.21 4.13
CA LEU A 126 -4.01 -24.55 2.95
C LEU A 126 -2.90 -23.58 3.35
N PRO A 127 -1.76 -23.59 2.65
CA PRO A 127 -0.69 -22.67 2.94
C PRO A 127 -1.03 -21.23 2.54
N ALA A 128 -0.38 -20.29 3.23
CA ALA A 128 -0.36 -18.88 2.88
C ALA A 128 1.08 -18.42 2.60
N TYR A 129 1.23 -17.40 1.78
CA TYR A 129 2.49 -16.69 1.61
C TYR A 129 2.38 -15.28 2.19
N ASP A 130 3.33 -14.93 3.04
CA ASP A 130 3.57 -13.56 3.43
C ASP A 130 4.70 -13.00 2.58
N PHE A 131 4.44 -11.90 1.88
CA PHE A 131 5.45 -11.17 1.12
C PHE A 131 5.74 -9.83 1.77
N MET A 132 7.02 -9.48 1.84
CA MET A 132 7.50 -8.18 2.27
C MET A 132 8.41 -7.58 1.22
N LEU A 133 8.14 -6.34 0.84
CA LEU A 133 9.03 -5.48 0.09
C LEU A 133 9.62 -4.43 1.03
N ILE A 134 10.94 -4.42 1.21
CA ILE A 134 11.65 -3.39 1.95
C ILE A 134 12.13 -2.32 0.99
N GLN A 135 11.83 -1.06 1.32
CA GLN A 135 12.16 0.11 0.53
C GLN A 135 12.85 1.16 1.41
N LYS A 136 13.67 2.01 0.80
CA LYS A 136 14.18 3.23 1.42
C LYS A 136 13.36 4.39 0.88
N TYR A 137 12.85 5.22 1.77
CA TYR A 137 12.21 6.46 1.37
C TYR A 137 13.16 7.63 1.59
N GLU A 138 13.12 8.60 0.69
CA GLU A 138 13.91 9.83 0.80
C GLU A 138 13.23 11.00 0.10
N VAL A 139 13.69 12.21 0.45
CA VAL A 139 13.21 13.45 -0.13
C VAL A 139 14.33 14.04 -0.99
N GLN A 140 14.09 14.18 -2.29
CA GLN A 140 14.99 14.88 -3.20
C GLN A 140 14.21 15.98 -3.93
N ASN A 141 14.73 17.21 -3.96
CA ASN A 141 14.12 18.34 -4.66
C ASN A 141 12.63 18.57 -4.31
N GLY A 142 12.27 18.37 -3.05
CA GLY A 142 10.87 18.52 -2.60
C GLY A 142 9.93 17.42 -3.08
N ARG A 143 10.46 16.28 -3.55
CA ARG A 143 9.68 15.10 -3.93
C ARG A 143 10.16 13.88 -3.16
N TRP A 144 9.21 13.04 -2.78
CA TRP A 144 9.46 11.76 -2.15
C TRP A 144 9.79 10.70 -3.20
N TYR A 145 10.75 9.86 -2.86
CA TYR A 145 11.13 8.69 -3.63
C TYR A 145 11.11 7.45 -2.75
N LEU A 146 10.62 6.34 -3.28
CA LEU A 146 10.72 5.00 -2.71
C LEU A 146 11.67 4.19 -3.56
N HIS A 147 12.74 3.69 -2.94
CA HIS A 147 13.73 2.83 -3.59
C HIS A 147 13.61 1.43 -3.07
N ASN A 148 13.38 0.45 -3.95
CA ASN A 148 13.33 -0.94 -3.55
C ASN A 148 14.73 -1.38 -3.11
N ILE A 149 14.84 -1.95 -1.89
CA ILE A 149 16.12 -2.40 -1.35
C ILE A 149 16.19 -3.93 -1.41
N ASP A 150 15.20 -4.58 -0.81
CA ASP A 150 15.21 -6.01 -0.60
C ASP A 150 13.78 -6.53 -0.48
N ARG A 151 13.64 -7.85 -0.47
CA ARG A 151 12.37 -8.55 -0.52
C ARG A 151 12.45 -9.86 0.23
N PHE A 152 11.36 -10.21 0.89
CA PHE A 152 11.29 -11.42 1.69
C PHE A 152 9.96 -12.11 1.46
N GLN A 153 9.99 -13.43 1.60
CA GLN A 153 8.81 -14.27 1.61
C GLN A 153 8.89 -15.21 2.81
N ALA A 154 7.74 -15.56 3.36
CA ALA A 154 7.58 -16.59 4.36
C ALA A 154 6.39 -17.47 3.97
N PHE A 155 6.55 -18.78 4.14
CA PHE A 155 5.50 -19.77 3.93
C PHE A 155 4.87 -20.05 5.30
N GLU A 156 3.57 -19.78 5.42
CA GLU A 156 2.89 -19.72 6.70
C GLU A 156 1.65 -20.60 6.73
N ASN A 157 1.26 -21.00 7.94
CA ASN A 157 -0.05 -21.61 8.16
C ASN A 157 -1.12 -20.51 8.06
N ARG A 158 -2.09 -20.69 7.16
CA ARG A 158 -3.21 -19.75 6.94
C ARG A 158 -4.03 -19.48 8.21
N GLU A 159 -4.08 -20.41 9.16
CA GLU A 159 -4.81 -20.24 10.42
C GLU A 159 -4.20 -19.21 11.37
N ILE A 160 -2.88 -18.96 11.27
CA ILE A 160 -2.18 -18.02 12.14
C ILE A 160 -2.23 -16.64 11.47
N PRO A 161 -3.10 -15.71 11.87
CA PRO A 161 -3.26 -14.45 11.17
C PRO A 161 -1.96 -13.63 11.16
N LEU A 162 -1.69 -12.93 10.05
CA LEU A 162 -0.63 -11.95 9.98
C LEU A 162 -1.06 -10.69 10.76
N THR A 163 -0.57 -10.58 11.99
CA THR A 163 -0.88 -9.47 12.89
C THR A 163 0.07 -8.29 12.72
N LEU A 164 -0.35 -7.12 13.21
CA LEU A 164 0.47 -5.92 13.27
C LEU A 164 1.82 -6.16 13.97
N GLU A 165 1.79 -6.83 15.12
CA GLU A 165 2.98 -7.14 15.91
C GLU A 165 3.93 -8.08 15.15
N SER A 166 3.42 -9.18 14.59
CA SER A 166 4.24 -10.11 13.80
C SER A 166 4.88 -9.43 12.60
N VAL A 167 4.15 -8.52 11.94
CA VAL A 167 4.65 -7.76 10.78
C VAL A 167 5.76 -6.79 11.20
N TYR A 168 5.56 -6.07 12.30
CA TYR A 168 6.56 -5.15 12.83
C TYR A 168 7.83 -5.88 13.27
N ASN A 169 7.69 -7.01 13.96
CA ASN A 169 8.80 -7.86 14.38
C ASN A 169 9.56 -8.46 13.19
N TRP A 170 8.83 -8.96 12.19
CA TRP A 170 9.43 -9.52 10.98
C TRP A 170 10.22 -8.45 10.22
N PHE A 171 9.64 -7.26 10.06
CA PHE A 171 10.30 -6.13 9.40
C PHE A 171 11.58 -5.72 10.14
N ASN A 172 11.51 -5.49 11.45
CA ASN A 172 12.66 -5.12 12.28
C ASN A 172 13.77 -6.17 12.22
N ASN A 173 13.41 -7.45 12.28
CA ASN A 173 14.36 -8.54 12.15
C ASN A 173 15.10 -8.44 10.81
N LYS A 174 14.38 -8.33 9.68
CA LYS A 174 15.01 -8.24 8.35
C LYS A 174 15.88 -6.99 8.19
N ILE A 175 15.44 -5.84 8.69
CA ILE A 175 16.24 -4.62 8.68
C ILE A 175 17.57 -4.81 9.42
N ASN A 176 17.51 -5.35 10.64
CA ASN A 176 18.69 -5.46 11.51
C ASN A 176 19.63 -6.60 11.12
N THR A 177 19.12 -7.73 10.65
CA THR A 177 19.95 -8.92 10.38
C THR A 177 20.36 -9.06 8.92
N LYS A 178 19.71 -8.37 7.98
CA LYS A 178 20.00 -8.52 6.54
C LYS A 178 20.28 -7.19 5.85
N VAL A 179 19.41 -6.20 6.00
CA VAL A 179 19.51 -4.96 5.21
C VAL A 179 20.67 -4.07 5.67
N ARG A 180 20.76 -3.79 6.98
CA ARG A 180 21.80 -2.92 7.55
C ARG A 180 23.20 -3.55 7.54
N LEU A 181 23.29 -4.87 7.56
CA LEU A 181 24.59 -5.56 7.52
C LEU A 181 25.17 -5.63 6.09
N ASN A 182 24.33 -5.51 5.06
CA ASN A 182 24.73 -5.61 3.65
C ASN A 182 24.84 -4.25 2.93
N THR A 183 24.79 -3.13 3.67
CA THR A 183 24.63 -1.77 3.14
C THR A 183 25.70 -1.27 2.14
N PRO A 184 26.94 -1.80 2.03
CA PRO A 184 27.83 -1.35 0.95
C PRO A 184 27.50 -1.97 -0.42
N LYS A 185 26.67 -3.01 -0.50
CA LYS A 185 26.33 -3.69 -1.76
C LYS A 185 24.88 -3.37 -2.14
N LEU A 186 24.65 -2.16 -2.64
CA LEU A 186 23.37 -1.74 -3.24
C LEU A 186 23.12 -2.42 -4.60
N ASN A 187 23.47 -3.70 -4.75
CA ASN A 187 23.07 -4.52 -5.88
C ASN A 187 21.81 -5.26 -5.45
N LEU A 188 20.65 -4.82 -5.96
CA LEU A 188 19.35 -5.49 -5.81
C LEU A 188 19.55 -7.01 -5.93
N THR A 189 19.57 -7.70 -4.80
CA THR A 189 20.06 -9.07 -4.77
C THR A 189 18.89 -10.02 -5.04
N LYS A 190 18.88 -10.57 -6.26
CA LYS A 190 18.04 -11.67 -6.75
C LYS A 190 16.53 -11.38 -6.83
N ALA A 191 15.94 -11.77 -7.96
CA ALA A 191 14.50 -11.88 -8.14
C ALA A 191 13.88 -12.76 -7.03
N LEU A 192 12.61 -12.51 -6.67
CA LEU A 192 11.90 -13.39 -5.73
C LEU A 192 11.96 -14.82 -6.28
N GLN A 193 12.41 -15.77 -5.45
CA GLN A 193 12.28 -17.18 -5.75
C GLN A 193 10.86 -17.61 -5.38
N LEU A 194 9.95 -17.32 -6.31
CA LEU A 194 8.52 -17.61 -6.19
C LEU A 194 8.27 -19.07 -6.54
N GLU A 195 8.84 -19.96 -5.74
CA GLU A 195 8.53 -21.38 -5.81
C GLU A 195 7.05 -21.55 -5.43
N ASN A 196 6.29 -22.26 -6.26
CA ASN A 196 4.86 -22.58 -6.07
C ASN A 196 3.84 -21.44 -6.30
N LEU A 197 4.21 -20.35 -6.99
CA LEU A 197 3.23 -19.44 -7.61
C LEU A 197 3.03 -19.82 -9.08
N GLU A 198 1.81 -19.69 -9.60
CA GLU A 198 1.56 -19.94 -11.02
C GLU A 198 2.49 -19.05 -11.87
N ALA A 199 3.03 -19.63 -12.95
CA ALA A 199 4.13 -19.03 -13.72
C ALA A 199 3.85 -17.60 -14.23
N ASN A 200 2.58 -17.26 -14.47
CA ASN A 200 2.16 -15.94 -14.91
C ASN A 200 2.30 -14.88 -13.80
N HIS A 201 1.91 -15.19 -12.57
CA HIS A 201 2.06 -14.28 -11.41
C HIS A 201 3.53 -14.13 -10.99
N ALA A 202 4.32 -15.19 -11.17
CA ALA A 202 5.75 -15.12 -10.92
C ALA A 202 6.47 -14.15 -11.88
N ASN A 203 6.01 -14.04 -13.13
CA ASN A 203 6.58 -13.12 -14.12
C ASN A 203 6.19 -11.66 -13.88
N GLU A 204 4.95 -11.39 -13.48
CA GLU A 204 4.53 -10.03 -13.09
C GLU A 204 5.30 -9.53 -11.88
N LEU A 205 5.44 -10.37 -10.84
CA LEU A 205 6.27 -10.04 -9.68
C LEU A 205 7.72 -9.81 -10.05
N LYS A 206 8.29 -10.61 -10.95
CA LYS A 206 9.65 -10.36 -11.45
C LYS A 206 9.74 -8.99 -12.13
N LYS A 207 8.78 -8.58 -12.95
CA LYS A 207 8.78 -7.28 -13.63
C LYS A 207 8.58 -6.11 -12.67
N THR A 208 7.56 -6.15 -11.81
CA THR A 208 7.27 -5.08 -10.85
C THR A 208 8.39 -4.94 -9.82
N SER A 209 9.07 -6.03 -9.51
CA SER A 209 10.19 -6.02 -8.55
C SER A 209 11.53 -5.60 -9.15
N LEU A 210 11.61 -5.39 -10.47
CA LEU A 210 12.77 -4.76 -11.14
C LEU A 210 12.68 -3.23 -11.11
N VAL A 211 11.53 -2.67 -10.71
CA VAL A 211 11.39 -1.23 -10.50
C VAL A 211 12.32 -0.83 -9.36
N THR A 212 13.27 0.05 -9.66
CA THR A 212 14.31 0.45 -8.71
C THR A 212 13.86 1.62 -7.85
N SER A 213 13.07 2.53 -8.42
CA SER A 213 12.59 3.74 -7.77
C SER A 213 11.18 4.11 -8.21
N GLN A 214 10.42 4.73 -7.32
CA GLN A 214 9.08 5.26 -7.58
C GLN A 214 8.92 6.62 -6.93
N VAL A 215 8.26 7.55 -7.61
CA VAL A 215 7.77 8.79 -7.01
C VAL A 215 6.56 8.44 -6.14
N PHE A 216 6.53 8.97 -4.92
CA PHE A 216 5.51 8.65 -3.92
C PHE A 216 4.93 9.92 -3.28
N GLU A 217 3.76 10.38 -3.71
CA GLU A 217 3.19 11.65 -3.26
C GLU A 217 2.09 11.43 -2.21
N HIS A 218 2.21 12.10 -1.07
CA HIS A 218 1.09 12.26 -0.15
C HIS A 218 0.19 13.40 -0.61
N LEU A 219 -0.86 13.05 -1.36
CA LEU A 219 -1.89 14.00 -1.77
C LEU A 219 -2.59 14.59 -0.53
N TYR A 220 -2.81 13.76 0.49
CA TYR A 220 -3.31 14.12 1.81
C TYR A 220 -2.66 13.24 2.88
N ILE A 221 -2.33 13.81 4.03
CA ILE A 221 -1.92 13.03 5.20
C ILE A 221 -2.29 13.75 6.50
N ASP A 222 -2.81 13.00 7.46
CA ASP A 222 -2.92 13.40 8.85
C ASP A 222 -2.65 12.23 9.79
N ASN A 223 -3.14 12.29 11.03
CA ASN A 223 -2.83 11.31 12.06
C ASN A 223 -3.46 9.92 11.80
N ASP A 224 -4.53 9.86 11.01
CA ASP A 224 -5.36 8.66 10.85
C ASP A 224 -5.56 8.24 9.39
N LEU A 225 -5.42 9.16 8.44
CA LEU A 225 -5.65 8.90 7.02
C LEU A 225 -4.52 9.44 6.15
N ARG A 226 -4.17 8.68 5.10
CA ARG A 226 -3.39 9.19 3.97
C ARG A 226 -4.01 8.81 2.63
N LEU A 227 -3.94 9.76 1.71
CA LEU A 227 -4.19 9.57 0.29
C LEU A 227 -2.84 9.66 -0.42
N VAL A 228 -2.52 8.61 -1.14
CA VAL A 228 -1.19 8.44 -1.75
C VAL A 228 -1.35 8.28 -3.24
N LYS A 229 -0.42 8.86 -3.98
CA LYS A 229 -0.19 8.58 -5.39
C LYS A 229 1.22 8.02 -5.56
N THR A 230 1.37 6.88 -6.22
CA THR A 230 2.68 6.29 -6.53
C THR A 230 2.85 6.10 -8.02
N GLN A 231 4.01 6.41 -8.56
CA GLN A 231 4.27 6.28 -9.98
C GLN A 231 5.75 5.96 -10.23
N THR A 232 6.03 4.90 -10.99
CA THR A 232 7.41 4.49 -11.33
C THR A 232 8.11 5.56 -12.15
N ASP A 233 7.50 5.97 -13.27
CA ASP A 233 7.94 7.08 -14.11
C ASP A 233 6.74 7.68 -14.85
N ALA A 234 6.97 8.80 -15.56
CA ALA A 234 5.92 9.54 -16.24
C ALA A 234 5.17 8.74 -17.33
N SER A 235 5.75 7.64 -17.85
CA SER A 235 5.13 6.79 -18.86
C SER A 235 4.22 5.70 -18.28
N HIS A 236 4.33 5.42 -16.98
CA HIS A 236 3.48 4.44 -16.29
C HIS A 236 2.23 5.10 -15.70
N LEU A 237 1.12 4.37 -15.63
CA LEU A 237 -0.08 4.84 -14.95
C LEU A 237 0.19 5.03 -13.46
N PRO A 238 -0.20 6.16 -12.85
CA PRO A 238 -0.11 6.32 -11.41
C PRO A 238 -1.09 5.37 -10.71
N SER A 239 -0.65 4.86 -9.57
CA SER A 239 -1.51 4.17 -8.62
C SER A 239 -1.95 5.12 -7.51
N TYR A 240 -3.18 4.97 -7.04
CA TYR A 240 -3.72 5.70 -5.92
C TYR A 240 -4.05 4.75 -4.79
N THR A 241 -3.75 5.13 -3.55
CA THR A 241 -3.99 4.31 -2.36
C THR A 241 -4.62 5.16 -1.27
N ILE A 242 -5.65 4.59 -0.62
CA ILE A 242 -6.20 5.11 0.64
C ILE A 242 -5.69 4.21 1.75
N ALA A 243 -5.01 4.78 2.74
CA ALA A 243 -4.51 4.01 3.87
C ALA A 243 -4.84 4.68 5.20
N VAL A 244 -5.15 3.84 6.19
CA VAL A 244 -5.46 4.26 7.55
C VAL A 244 -4.34 3.90 8.50
N LYS A 245 -4.05 4.78 9.45
CA LYS A 245 -2.99 4.52 10.44
C LYS A 245 -3.51 3.52 11.46
N ARG A 246 -2.69 2.52 11.79
CA ARG A 246 -2.93 1.60 12.91
C ARG A 246 -2.30 2.21 14.16
N GLN A 247 -3.11 2.28 15.22
CA GLN A 247 -2.67 2.70 16.55
C GLN A 247 -2.01 1.53 17.27
#